data_AF-A0A819K5L9-F1
#
_entry.id   AF-A0A819K5L9-F1
#
_cell.length_a   1.000
_cell.length_b   1.000
_cell.length_c   1.000
_cell.angle_alpha   90.00
_cell.angle_beta   90.00
_cell.angle_gamma   90.00
#
_symmetry.space_group_name_H-M   'P 1'
#
loop_
_entity.id
_entity.type
_entity.pdbx_description
1 polymer ?
#
loop_
_entity_poly.entity_id
_entity_poly.type
_entity_poly.pdbx_seq_one_letter_code
_entity_poly.pdbx_strand_id
1 'polypeptide(L)'
;MFTSWYHCLVGKIDGDYQFDDRKTALVLTLPIINQSNSKGVFEFPIQGTSADLFPIQVDFVAKTSYCDIKVMPKRKIERPHYFY
;
A
#
# COMPACT_ATOMS: atom_id res chain seq x y z
N MET A 1 40.93 0.76 -0.75
CA MET A 1 39.99 -0.21 -0.14
C MET A 1 38.96 0.60 0.65
N PHE A 2 37.81 0.92 0.05
CA PHE A 2 36.74 1.65 0.72
C PHE A 2 35.47 0.79 0.71
N THR A 3 34.82 0.75 1.87
CA THR A 3 33.65 -0.04 2.24
C THR A 3 32.44 0.32 1.37
N SER A 4 32.21 -0.46 0.31
CA SER A 4 30.94 -0.47 -0.44
C SER A 4 29.99 -1.50 0.16
N TRP A 5 29.66 -1.32 1.44
CA TRP A 5 28.45 -1.90 2.03
C TRP A 5 27.35 -0.83 1.86
N TYR A 6 26.08 -1.20 1.79
CA TYR A 6 24.88 -0.35 1.58
C TYR A 6 24.33 -0.17 0.17
N HIS A 7 24.96 -0.66 -0.90
CA HIS A 7 24.21 -0.85 -2.14
C HIS A 7 23.40 -2.15 -2.03
N CYS A 8 22.23 -2.07 -1.39
CA CYS A 8 21.18 -3.06 -1.60
C CYS A 8 20.84 -3.01 -3.10
N LEU A 9 21.50 -3.85 -3.89
CA LEU A 9 21.20 -4.07 -5.30
C LEU A 9 19.84 -4.74 -5.37
N VAL A 10 18.79 -3.94 -5.27
CA VAL A 10 17.44 -4.35 -5.61
C VAL A 10 17.45 -4.73 -7.10
N GLY A 11 17.10 -5.98 -7.40
CA GLY A 11 17.19 -6.51 -8.76
C GLY A 11 16.15 -5.93 -9.71
N LYS A 12 14.87 -5.97 -9.31
CA LYS A 12 13.73 -5.48 -10.11
C LYS A 12 12.59 -5.06 -9.18
N ILE A 13 12.18 -3.79 -9.28
CA ILE A 13 11.03 -3.22 -8.57
C ILE A 13 10.26 -2.34 -9.58
N ASP A 14 8.93 -2.45 -9.58
CA ASP A 14 8.04 -1.57 -10.36
C ASP A 14 7.68 -0.28 -9.56
N GLY A 15 8.67 0.44 -9.04
CA GLY A 15 8.50 1.56 -8.09
C GLY A 15 9.78 1.98 -7.34
N ASP A 16 9.62 2.62 -6.18
CA ASP A 16 10.71 3.17 -5.37
C ASP A 16 10.86 2.41 -4.04
N TYR A 17 12.06 2.44 -3.45
CA TYR A 17 12.33 1.86 -2.14
C TYR A 17 13.12 2.83 -1.25
N GLN A 18 12.85 2.80 0.05
CA GLN A 18 13.56 3.58 1.05
C GLN A 18 13.79 2.74 2.30
N PHE A 19 15.02 2.77 2.83
CA PHE A 19 15.31 2.19 4.15
C PHE A 19 14.97 3.21 5.24
N ASP A 20 13.98 2.88 6.09
CA ASP A 20 13.63 3.65 7.28
C ASP A 20 14.42 3.09 8.47
N ASP A 21 15.56 3.73 8.75
CA ASP A 21 16.49 3.33 9.81
C ASP A 21 15.83 3.33 11.21
N ARG A 22 14.82 4.19 11.44
CA ARG A 22 14.12 4.25 12.73
C ARG A 22 13.25 3.03 12.99
N LYS A 23 12.70 2.45 11.92
CA LYS A 23 11.86 1.26 11.96
C LYS A 23 12.63 -0.01 11.60
N THR A 24 13.90 0.15 11.23
CA THR A 24 14.75 -0.92 10.68
C THR A 24 14.04 -1.66 9.54
N ALA A 25 13.31 -0.92 8.71
CA ALA A 25 12.38 -1.47 7.73
C ALA A 25 12.68 -0.95 6.32
N LEU A 26 12.61 -1.85 5.34
CA LEU A 26 12.66 -1.51 3.93
C LEU A 26 11.24 -1.18 3.45
N VAL A 27 10.98 0.10 3.20
CA VAL A 27 9.68 0.58 2.73
C VAL A 27 9.67 0.60 1.21
N LEU A 28 8.78 -0.21 0.63
CA LEU A 28 8.54 -0.26 -0.81
C LEU A 28 7.33 0.62 -1.15
N THR A 29 7.49 1.52 -2.11
CA THR A 29 6.41 2.40 -2.58
C THR A 29 6.10 2.13 -4.05
N LEU A 30 4.88 1.65 -4.31
CA LEU A 30 4.32 1.49 -5.64
C LEU A 30 3.25 2.58 -5.85
N PRO A 31 3.44 3.56 -6.73
CA PRO A 31 2.58 4.75 -6.79
C PRO A 31 1.15 4.44 -7.23
N ILE A 32 0.95 3.51 -8.18
CA ILE A 32 -0.37 3.09 -8.67
C ILE A 32 -0.34 1.59 -8.98
N ILE A 33 -1.25 0.83 -8.37
CA ILE A 33 -1.54 -0.55 -8.74
C ILE A 33 -2.97 -0.61 -9.30
N ASN A 34 -3.11 -1.15 -10.52
CA ASN A 34 -4.35 -1.29 -11.25
C ASN A 34 -4.35 -2.62 -12.04
N GLN A 35 -5.35 -2.84 -12.90
CA GLN A 35 -5.49 -4.10 -13.63
C GLN A 35 -4.34 -4.39 -14.60
N SER A 36 -3.68 -3.36 -15.14
CA SER A 36 -2.53 -3.49 -16.05
C SER A 36 -1.23 -3.91 -15.36
N ASN A 37 -1.11 -3.68 -14.05
CA ASN A 37 0.04 -4.07 -13.22
C ASN A 37 -0.40 -4.78 -11.93
N SER A 38 -1.40 -5.66 -12.05
CA SER A 38 -1.99 -6.43 -10.94
C SER A 38 -1.03 -7.44 -10.29
N LYS A 39 0.16 -7.61 -10.87
CA LYS A 39 1.23 -8.49 -10.39
C LYS A 39 2.54 -7.75 -10.49
N GLY A 40 3.32 -7.82 -9.42
CA GLY A 40 4.71 -7.37 -9.37
C GLY A 40 5.51 -8.42 -8.62
N VAL A 41 6.82 -8.43 -8.84
CA VAL A 41 7.76 -9.27 -8.10
C VAL A 41 8.75 -8.34 -7.42
N PHE A 42 9.05 -8.61 -6.15
CA PHE A 42 10.02 -7.87 -5.39
C PHE A 42 11.14 -8.81 -4.94
N GLU A 43 12.35 -8.56 -5.43
CA GLU A 43 13.54 -9.33 -5.11
C GLU A 43 14.59 -8.42 -4.48
N PHE A 44 15.00 -8.75 -3.26
CA PHE A 44 16.04 -8.04 -2.55
C PHE A 44 16.93 -9.02 -1.76
N PRO A 45 18.24 -8.75 -1.66
CA PRO A 45 19.12 -9.52 -0.80
C PRO A 45 18.91 -9.11 0.67
N ILE A 46 18.93 -10.08 1.58
CA ILE A 46 18.84 -9.85 3.02
C ILE A 46 20.04 -10.50 3.70
N GLN A 47 20.57 -9.85 4.74
CA GLN A 47 21.51 -10.47 5.67
C GLN A 47 20.75 -10.87 6.93
N GLY A 48 20.34 -12.14 7.00
CA GLY A 48 19.47 -12.64 8.07
C GLY A 48 18.71 -13.90 7.66
N THR A 49 17.70 -14.26 8.44
CA THR A 49 16.78 -15.37 8.15
C THR A 49 15.45 -14.85 7.64
N SER A 50 14.70 -15.68 6.90
CA SER A 50 13.38 -15.30 6.40
C SER A 50 12.40 -14.93 7.52
N ALA A 51 12.59 -15.44 8.74
CA ALA A 51 11.77 -15.12 9.89
C ALA A 51 11.83 -13.64 10.29
N ASP A 52 12.97 -12.98 10.04
CA ASP A 52 13.21 -11.58 10.40
C ASP A 52 12.39 -10.59 9.53
N LEU A 53 11.79 -11.07 8.44
CA LEU A 53 10.98 -10.26 7.52
C LEU A 53 9.50 -10.19 7.88
N PHE A 54 9.07 -10.94 8.89
CA PHE A 54 7.65 -11.06 9.23
C PHE A 54 7.31 -10.32 10.54
N PRO A 55 6.14 -9.67 10.61
CA PRO A 55 5.09 -9.60 9.59
C PRO A 55 5.38 -8.56 8.50
N ILE A 56 5.05 -8.90 7.25
CA ILE A 56 5.05 -7.92 6.14
C ILE A 56 3.84 -7.00 6.30
N GLN A 57 4.08 -5.69 6.24
CA GLN A 57 3.04 -4.67 6.31
C GLN A 57 2.73 -4.14 4.91
N VAL A 58 1.43 -3.91 4.63
CA VAL A 58 0.96 -3.36 3.35
C VAL A 58 -0.04 -2.25 3.64
N ASP A 59 0.29 -1.04 3.22
CA ASP A 59 -0.55 0.14 3.36
C ASP A 59 -0.90 0.70 1.97
N PHE A 60 -2.19 0.91 1.70
CA PHE A 60 -2.66 1.47 0.44
C PHE A 60 -3.94 2.30 0.61
N VAL A 61 -4.21 3.15 -0.37
CA VAL A 61 -5.47 3.91 -0.47
C VAL A 61 -6.14 3.58 -1.79
N ALA A 62 -7.44 3.28 -1.74
CA ALA A 62 -8.26 3.03 -2.92
C ALA A 62 -9.35 4.10 -3.06
N LYS A 63 -9.63 4.52 -4.30
CA LYS A 63 -10.74 5.45 -4.60
C LYS A 63 -12.11 4.76 -4.55
N THR A 64 -12.12 3.44 -4.71
CA THR A 64 -13.31 2.60 -4.71
C THR A 64 -13.40 1.87 -3.37
N SER A 65 -14.61 1.78 -2.84
CA SER A 65 -14.87 0.93 -1.68
C SER A 65 -14.64 -0.54 -2.05
N TYR A 66 -14.11 -1.31 -1.11
CA TYR A 66 -13.90 -2.75 -1.30
C TYR A 66 -15.24 -3.49 -1.50
N CYS A 67 -16.20 -3.19 -0.63
CA CYS A 67 -17.59 -3.60 -0.81
C CYS A 67 -18.28 -2.58 -1.72
N ASP A 68 -19.05 -3.00 -2.73
CA ASP A 68 -19.72 -2.14 -3.73
C ASP A 68 -20.88 -1.31 -3.12
N ILE A 69 -20.57 -0.50 -2.11
CA ILE A 69 -21.50 0.37 -1.38
C ILE A 69 -21.69 1.64 -2.20
N LYS A 70 -22.94 1.94 -2.55
CA LYS A 70 -23.31 3.11 -3.35
C LYS A 70 -24.20 4.02 -2.54
N VAL A 71 -23.91 5.33 -2.58
CA VAL A 71 -24.78 6.34 -1.99
C VAL A 71 -26.02 6.47 -2.87
N MET A 72 -27.16 6.06 -2.35
CA MET A 72 -28.43 6.24 -3.04
C MET A 72 -28.95 7.68 -2.89
N PRO A 73 -29.73 8.19 -3.87
CA PRO A 73 -30.38 9.48 -3.76
C PRO A 73 -31.22 9.56 -2.49
N LYS A 74 -31.03 10.63 -1.72
CA LYS A 74 -31.89 10.92 -0.56
C LYS A 74 -33.29 11.30 -1.03
N ARG A 75 -34.30 10.66 -0.47
CA ARG A 75 -35.68 11.15 -0.59
C ARG A 75 -35.87 12.26 0.44
N LYS A 76 -36.25 13.45 -0.01
CA LYS A 76 -36.73 14.51 0.91
C LYS A 76 -38.04 14.03 1.53
N ILE A 77 -38.05 13.83 2.84
CA ILE A 77 -39.26 13.50 3.58
C ILE A 77 -39.89 14.82 4.01
N GLU A 78 -41.03 15.16 3.42
CA GLU A 78 -41.83 16.32 3.83
C GLU A 78 -42.68 15.93 5.05
N ARG A 79 -42.64 16.76 6.10
CA ARG A 79 -43.41 16.52 7.31
C ARG A 79 -44.89 16.76 6.98
N PRO A 80 -45.81 15.86 7.37
CA PRO A 80 -47.23 16.13 7.23
C PRO A 80 -47.60 17.34 8.09
N HIS A 81 -48.23 18.35 7.47
CA HIS A 81 -48.86 19.45 8.19
C HIS A 81 -50.12 18.91 8.85
N TYR A 82 -50.04 18.61 10.15
CA TYR A 82 -51.22 18.38 10.97
C TYR A 82 -51.86 19.75 11.24
N PHE A 83 -52.98 20.02 10.57
CA PHE A 83 -53.82 21.17 10.88
C PHE A 83 -54.51 20.89 12.23
N TYR A 84 -54.25 21.76 13.21
CA TYR A 84 -55.00 21.82 14.48
C TYR A 84 -56.25 22.67 14.29
#